data_AF-A0A1Q3MH72-F1
#
_entry.id   AF-A0A1Q3MH72-F1
#
_cell.length_a   1.000
_cell.length_b   1.000
_cell.length_c   1.000
_cell.angle_alpha   90.00
_cell.angle_beta   90.00
_cell.angle_gamma   90.00
#
_symmetry.space_group_name_H-M   'P 1'
#
loop_
_entity.id
_entity.type
_entity.pdbx_description
1 polymer ?
#
loop_
_entity_poly.entity_id
_entity_poly.type
_entity_poly.pdbx_seq_one_letter_code
_entity_poly.pdbx_strand_id
1 'polypeptide(L)'
;MAVADDLRETLRGALDRMIPADDDPGALDLDCDRFVLELLDSDAELAAFYENGLRNLHAEGFDSLPPDEKDRLLSELESCSSRDGWAVSPSAFVEAMAQHAMEGFYTHPKGWQTVGFEVTL
;
A
#
# COMPACT_ATOMS: atom_id res chain seq x y z
N MET A 1 -3.24 -15.02 -7.47
CA MET A 1 -1.86 -15.55 -7.64
C MET A 1 -1.10 -15.08 -6.42
N ALA A 2 -0.52 -15.96 -5.62
CA ALA A 2 0.04 -15.54 -4.34
C ALA A 2 1.22 -14.58 -4.54
N VAL A 3 1.10 -13.36 -4.00
CA VAL A 3 2.21 -12.40 -3.89
C VAL A 3 3.31 -13.05 -3.03
N ALA A 4 4.55 -13.01 -3.51
CA ALA A 4 5.71 -13.55 -2.80
C ALA A 4 5.87 -12.86 -1.42
N ASP A 5 6.40 -13.60 -0.43
CA ASP A 5 6.44 -13.12 0.96
C ASP A 5 7.23 -11.82 1.11
N ASP A 6 8.39 -11.69 0.46
CA ASP A 6 9.19 -10.45 0.50
C ASP A 6 8.42 -9.25 -0.06
N LEU A 7 7.66 -9.45 -1.15
CA LEU A 7 6.84 -8.38 -1.74
C LEU A 7 5.63 -8.02 -0.87
N ARG A 8 5.14 -8.97 -0.06
CA ARG A 8 4.10 -8.70 0.93
C ARG A 8 4.65 -7.82 2.06
N GLU A 9 5.89 -8.03 2.48
CA GLU A 9 6.55 -7.15 3.45
C GLU A 9 6.72 -5.74 2.89
N THR A 10 7.18 -5.61 1.64
CA THR A 10 7.27 -4.32 0.94
C THR A 10 5.92 -3.62 0.84
N LEU A 11 4.85 -4.36 0.48
CA LEU A 11 3.49 -3.80 0.44
C LEU A 11 3.07 -3.28 1.81
N ARG A 12 3.21 -4.09 2.86
CA ARG A 12 2.85 -3.70 4.23
C ARG A 12 3.61 -2.48 4.70
N GLY A 13 4.92 -2.44 4.43
CA GLY A 13 5.76 -1.29 4.74
C GLY A 13 5.33 -0.03 4.01
N ALA A 14 4.95 -0.13 2.73
CA ALA A 14 4.45 1.02 1.98
C ALA A 14 3.11 1.52 2.52
N LEU A 15 2.16 0.61 2.79
CA LEU A 15 0.84 0.96 3.34
C LEU A 15 0.96 1.62 4.73
N ASP A 16 1.86 1.14 5.58
CA ASP A 16 2.16 1.73 6.89
C ASP A 16 2.73 3.16 6.80
N ARG A 17 3.39 3.51 5.69
CA ARG A 17 3.83 4.89 5.45
C ARG A 17 2.74 5.77 4.85
N MET A 18 1.81 5.19 4.08
CA MET A 18 0.70 5.94 3.49
C MET A 18 -0.36 6.35 4.52
N ILE A 19 -0.68 5.45 5.45
CA ILE A 19 -1.58 5.74 6.58
C ILE A 19 -0.89 5.22 7.84
N PRO A 20 0.03 6.01 8.43
CA PRO A 20 0.72 5.62 9.66
C PRO A 20 -0.24 5.64 10.84
N ALA A 21 0.00 4.76 11.82
CA ALA A 21 -0.69 4.84 13.11
C ALA A 21 -0.20 6.07 13.88
N ASP A 22 -1.13 6.79 14.51
CA ASP A 22 -0.87 7.92 15.40
C ASP A 22 -1.73 7.81 16.67
N ASP A 23 -2.50 8.86 17.02
CA ASP A 23 -3.53 8.75 18.06
C ASP A 23 -4.73 7.90 17.57
N ASP A 24 -4.85 7.68 16.25
CA ASP A 24 -5.81 6.82 15.58
C ASP A 24 -5.13 5.57 14.94
N PRO A 25 -5.90 4.49 14.66
CA PRO A 25 -5.37 3.29 13.99
C PRO A 25 -4.79 3.57 12.60
N GLY A 26 -3.67 2.95 12.26
CA GLY A 26 -3.06 3.03 10.92
C GLY A 26 -3.62 2.02 9.91
N ALA A 27 -3.08 2.01 8.68
CA ALA A 27 -3.48 1.08 7.62
C ALA A 27 -3.41 -0.40 8.07
N LEU A 28 -2.34 -0.79 8.75
CA LEU A 28 -2.15 -2.18 9.18
C LEU A 28 -3.06 -2.56 10.36
N ASP A 29 -3.46 -1.60 11.20
CA ASP A 29 -4.39 -1.85 12.31
C ASP A 29 -5.84 -2.10 11.82
N LEU A 30 -6.14 -1.62 10.61
CA LEU A 30 -7.43 -1.78 9.93
C LEU A 30 -7.40 -2.81 8.80
N ASP A 31 -6.43 -3.72 8.80
CA ASP A 31 -6.31 -4.82 7.82
C ASP A 31 -6.32 -4.33 6.35
N CYS A 32 -5.83 -3.11 6.07
CA CYS A 32 -5.77 -2.58 4.69
C CYS A 32 -4.89 -3.45 3.78
N ASP A 33 -3.84 -4.06 4.32
CA ASP A 33 -3.00 -5.00 3.58
C ASP A 33 -3.77 -6.24 3.15
N ARG A 34 -4.64 -6.79 4.02
CA ARG A 34 -5.54 -7.89 3.65
C ARG A 34 -6.50 -7.47 2.55
N PHE A 35 -7.12 -6.29 2.67
CA PHE A 35 -8.01 -5.77 1.63
C PHE A 35 -7.31 -5.70 0.26
N VAL A 36 -6.11 -5.11 0.21
CA VAL A 36 -5.33 -5.01 -1.03
C VAL A 36 -5.01 -6.41 -1.56
N LEU A 37 -4.56 -7.34 -0.71
CA LEU A 37 -4.26 -8.70 -1.15
C LEU A 37 -5.48 -9.44 -1.73
N GLU A 38 -6.66 -9.28 -1.12
CA GLU A 38 -7.92 -9.84 -1.63
C GLU A 38 -8.31 -9.22 -2.99
N LEU A 39 -8.13 -7.90 -3.14
CA LEU A 39 -8.33 -7.20 -4.41
C LEU A 39 -7.41 -7.76 -5.50
N LEU A 40 -6.11 -7.91 -5.22
CA LEU A 40 -5.14 -8.48 -6.16
C LEU A 40 -5.43 -9.94 -6.51
N ASP A 41 -5.98 -10.73 -5.59
CA ASP A 41 -6.38 -12.10 -5.92
C ASP A 41 -7.61 -12.16 -6.84
N SER A 42 -8.44 -11.12 -6.86
CA SER A 42 -9.62 -11.02 -7.72
C SER A 42 -9.34 -10.44 -9.12
N ASP A 43 -8.24 -9.71 -9.29
CA ASP A 43 -7.89 -9.03 -10.54
C ASP A 43 -6.43 -9.32 -10.95
N ALA A 44 -6.27 -10.16 -11.98
CA ALA A 44 -4.98 -10.61 -12.45
C ALA A 44 -4.15 -9.51 -13.14
N GLU A 45 -4.79 -8.53 -13.78
CA GLU A 45 -4.09 -7.42 -14.43
C GLU A 45 -3.53 -6.47 -13.37
N LEU A 46 -4.36 -6.16 -12.36
CA LEU A 46 -3.94 -5.37 -11.22
C LEU A 46 -2.85 -6.08 -10.39
N ALA A 47 -2.95 -7.39 -10.21
CA ALA A 47 -1.92 -8.19 -9.55
C ALA A 47 -0.57 -8.08 -10.26
N ALA A 48 -0.56 -8.18 -11.60
CA ALA A 48 0.67 -8.04 -12.38
C ALA A 48 1.24 -6.61 -12.29
N PHE A 49 0.38 -5.60 -12.28
CA PHE A 49 0.79 -4.20 -12.07
C PHE A 49 1.45 -4.01 -10.70
N TYR A 50 0.83 -4.50 -9.62
CA TYR A 50 1.37 -4.43 -8.26
C TYR A 50 2.67 -5.22 -8.11
N GLU A 51 2.74 -6.43 -8.65
CA GLU A 51 3.94 -7.26 -8.55
C GLU A 51 5.15 -6.58 -9.21
N ASN A 52 4.97 -5.93 -10.35
CA ASN A 52 6.02 -5.16 -11.00
C ASN A 52 6.46 -3.96 -10.14
N GLY A 53 5.51 -3.15 -9.65
CA GLY A 53 5.81 -2.01 -8.79
C GLY A 53 6.49 -2.41 -7.47
N LEU A 54 6.00 -3.45 -6.80
CA LEU A 54 6.57 -3.96 -5.55
C LEU A 54 7.96 -4.55 -5.76
N ARG A 55 8.22 -5.27 -6.85
CA ARG A 55 9.58 -5.76 -7.18
C ARG A 55 10.53 -4.60 -7.40
N ASN A 56 10.10 -3.54 -8.10
CA ASN A 56 10.91 -2.35 -8.30
C ASN A 56 11.19 -1.64 -6.97
N LEU A 57 10.17 -1.44 -6.13
CA LEU A 57 10.33 -0.81 -4.82
C LEU A 57 11.24 -1.62 -3.89
N HIS A 58 11.07 -2.94 -3.84
CA HIS A 58 11.92 -3.86 -3.09
C HIS A 58 13.38 -3.81 -3.56
N ALA A 59 13.60 -3.78 -4.89
CA ALA A 59 14.94 -3.66 -5.47
C ALA A 59 15.64 -2.33 -5.15
N GLU A 60 14.89 -1.27 -4.85
CA GLU A 60 15.43 -0.02 -4.32
C GLU A 60 15.80 -0.09 -2.83
N GLY A 61 15.64 -1.26 -2.20
CA GLY A 61 15.99 -1.52 -0.81
C GLY A 61 14.99 -0.93 0.19
N PHE A 62 13.76 -0.64 -0.26
CA PHE A 62 12.74 0.05 0.52
C PHE A 62 12.60 -0.50 1.94
N ASP A 63 12.54 -1.83 2.10
CA ASP A 63 12.32 -2.48 3.40
C ASP A 63 13.38 -2.12 4.45
N SER A 64 14.62 -1.89 4.00
CA SER A 64 15.77 -1.58 4.86
C SER A 64 15.94 -0.08 5.16
N LEU A 65 15.17 0.79 4.49
CA LEU A 65 15.26 2.23 4.70
C LEU A 65 14.65 2.65 6.06
N PRO A 66 15.23 3.65 6.74
CA PRO A 66 14.58 4.36 7.84
C PRO A 66 13.23 4.96 7.41
N PRO A 67 12.27 5.19 8.34
CA PRO A 67 10.94 5.72 8.02
C PRO A 67 10.96 7.02 7.18
N ASP A 68 11.77 8.01 7.57
CA ASP A 68 11.87 9.28 6.83
C ASP A 68 12.41 9.10 5.40
N GLU A 69 13.29 8.11 5.18
CA GLU A 69 13.82 7.78 3.85
C GLU A 69 12.80 7.00 3.01
N LYS A 70 11.96 6.16 3.64
CA LYS A 70 10.81 5.52 2.98
C LYS A 70 9.83 6.57 2.48
N ASP A 71 9.47 7.54 3.33
CA ASP A 71 8.56 8.63 2.96
C ASP A 71 9.11 9.45 1.81
N ARG A 72 10.39 9.82 1.90
CA ARG A 72 11.08 10.54 0.84
C ARG A 72 11.04 9.78 -0.48
N LEU A 73 11.34 8.48 -0.46
CA LEU A 73 11.31 7.66 -1.66
C LEU A 73 9.88 7.61 -2.25
N LEU A 74 8.85 7.38 -1.43
CA LEU A 74 7.46 7.39 -1.89
C LEU A 74 7.06 8.74 -2.52
N SER A 75 7.43 9.86 -1.91
CA SER A 75 7.19 11.20 -2.48
C SER A 75 7.95 11.45 -3.79
N GLU A 76 9.19 10.95 -3.91
CA GLU A 76 9.97 11.04 -5.15
C GLU A 76 9.30 10.22 -6.27
N LEU A 77 8.77 9.03 -5.97
CA LEU A 77 8.07 8.17 -6.91
C LEU A 77 6.72 8.75 -7.32
N GLU A 78 5.97 9.34 -6.39
CA GLU A 78 4.70 10.04 -6.65
C GLU A 78 4.88 11.18 -7.68
N SER A 79 6.00 11.89 -7.61
CA SER A 79 6.33 13.00 -8.52
C SER A 79 6.93 12.56 -9.86
N CYS A 80 7.11 11.25 -10.08
CA CYS A 80 7.90 10.70 -11.18
C CYS A 80 7.05 9.79 -12.09
N SER A 81 6.83 10.21 -13.34
CA SER A 81 6.07 9.41 -14.30
C SER A 81 6.86 8.26 -14.94
N SER A 82 8.19 8.26 -14.83
CA SER A 82 9.05 7.20 -15.37
C SER A 82 10.40 7.17 -14.65
N ARG A 83 10.88 5.98 -14.30
CA ARG A 83 12.16 5.77 -13.62
C ARG A 83 12.90 4.60 -14.26
N ASP A 84 14.21 4.74 -14.43
CA ASP A 84 15.00 3.68 -15.07
C ASP A 84 14.88 2.37 -14.29
N GLY A 85 14.65 1.27 -15.02
CA GLY A 85 14.45 -0.06 -14.44
C GLY A 85 13.03 -0.35 -13.95
N TRP A 86 12.14 0.65 -13.90
CA TRP A 86 10.73 0.44 -13.54
C TRP A 86 9.91 -0.10 -14.70
N ALA A 87 9.18 -1.19 -14.45
CA ALA A 87 8.31 -1.82 -15.46
C ALA A 87 6.93 -1.14 -15.58
N VAL A 88 6.56 -0.33 -14.59
CA VAL A 88 5.31 0.44 -14.51
C VAL A 88 5.62 1.90 -14.19
N SER A 89 4.67 2.82 -14.43
CA SER A 89 4.82 4.21 -14.01
C SER A 89 4.91 4.31 -12.48
N PRO A 90 5.99 4.89 -11.91
CA PRO A 90 6.13 5.03 -10.47
C PRO A 90 4.99 5.82 -9.83
N SER A 91 4.62 6.96 -10.43
CA SER A 91 3.55 7.81 -9.92
C SER A 91 2.20 7.09 -9.92
N ALA A 92 1.89 6.36 -10.99
CA ALA A 92 0.63 5.59 -11.08
C ALA A 92 0.60 4.44 -10.07
N PHE A 93 1.76 3.82 -9.78
CA PHE A 93 1.86 2.77 -8.78
C PHE A 93 1.64 3.30 -7.37
N VAL A 94 2.26 4.43 -7.02
CA VAL A 94 2.06 5.10 -5.72
C VAL A 94 0.62 5.57 -5.57
N GLU A 95 0.03 6.17 -6.61
CA GLU A 95 -1.38 6.60 -6.62
C GLU A 95 -2.32 5.41 -6.39
N ALA A 96 -2.11 4.29 -7.07
CA ALA A 96 -2.92 3.09 -6.89
C ALA A 96 -2.79 2.49 -5.47
N MET A 97 -1.59 2.48 -4.90
CA MET A 97 -1.38 2.06 -3.51
C MET A 97 -2.11 2.97 -2.52
N ALA A 98 -2.01 4.29 -2.69
CA ALA A 98 -2.69 5.25 -1.83
C ALA A 98 -4.21 5.12 -1.93
N GLN A 99 -4.75 4.96 -3.15
CA GLN A 99 -6.17 4.76 -3.37
C GLN A 99 -6.67 3.50 -2.66
N HIS A 100 -6.04 2.35 -2.88
CA HIS A 100 -6.49 1.11 -2.26
C HIS A 100 -6.24 1.06 -0.75
N ALA A 101 -5.21 1.75 -0.25
CA ALA A 101 -5.02 1.95 1.19
C ALA A 101 -6.21 2.70 1.80
N MET A 102 -6.67 3.78 1.17
CA MET A 102 -7.85 4.53 1.60
C MET A 102 -9.12 3.69 1.49
N GLU A 103 -9.32 2.97 0.39
CA GLU A 103 -10.47 2.07 0.23
C GLU A 103 -10.52 1.01 1.32
N GLY A 104 -9.40 0.34 1.61
CA GLY A 104 -9.30 -0.61 2.71
C GLY A 104 -9.61 0.04 4.06
N PHE A 105 -9.07 1.24 4.30
CA PHE A 105 -9.24 1.96 5.55
C PHE A 105 -10.71 2.31 5.83
N TYR A 106 -11.42 2.82 4.81
CA TYR A 106 -12.82 3.24 4.93
C TYR A 106 -13.83 2.10 4.79
N THR A 107 -13.46 0.97 4.20
CA THR A 107 -14.33 -0.22 4.11
C THR A 107 -14.25 -1.12 5.34
N HIS A 108 -13.23 -0.97 6.17
CA HIS A 108 -13.08 -1.76 7.39
C HIS A 108 -14.14 -1.38 8.45
N PRO A 109 -14.94 -2.33 8.99
CA PRO A 109 -16.00 -2.04 9.96
C PRO A 109 -15.52 -1.34 11.26
N LYS A 110 -14.26 -1.54 11.66
CA LYS A 110 -13.68 -0.82 12.81
C LYS A 110 -13.44 0.67 12.51
N GLY A 111 -13.25 1.07 11.25
CA GLY A 111 -13.16 2.48 10.86
C GLY A 111 -14.50 3.21 11.01
N TRP A 112 -15.63 2.48 10.95
CA TRP A 112 -16.97 3.07 11.10
C TRP A 112 -17.26 3.52 12.54
N GLN A 113 -16.58 2.94 13.53
CA GLN A 113 -16.66 3.38 14.92
C GLN A 113 -16.00 4.74 15.13
N THR A 114 -14.92 5.04 14.40
CA THR A 114 -14.21 6.33 14.45
C THR A 114 -15.02 7.48 13.85
N VAL A 115 -15.93 7.20 12.90
CA VAL A 115 -16.84 8.19 12.29
C VAL A 115 -18.22 8.28 12.98
N GLY A 116 -18.40 7.63 14.14
CA GLY A 116 -19.57 7.82 15.00
C GLY A 116 -20.82 7.00 14.63
N PHE A 117 -20.69 5.93 13.83
CA PHE A 117 -21.79 5.00 13.57
C PHE A 117 -21.78 3.84 14.56
N GLU A 118 -22.86 3.66 15.32
CA GLU A 118 -23.11 2.45 16.10
C GLU A 118 -23.59 1.33 15.17
N VAL A 119 -22.79 0.28 15.01
CA VAL A 119 -23.20 -0.95 14.32
C VAL A 119 -23.83 -1.89 15.36
N THR A 120 -25.16 -1.93 15.39
CA THR A 120 -25.90 -2.94 16.16
C THR A 120 -25.93 -4.24 15.34
N LEU A 121 -25.19 -5.26 15.79
CA LEU A 121 -25.32 -6.64 15.28
C LEU A 121 -26.56 -7.32 15.87
#